data_AF-A0A7J6WK71-F1
#
_entry.id   AF-A0A7J6WK71-F1
#
_cell.length_a   1.000
_cell.length_b   1.000
_cell.length_c   1.000
_cell.angle_alpha   90.00
_cell.angle_beta   90.00
_cell.angle_gamma   90.00
#
_symmetry.space_group_name_H-M   'P 1'
#
loop_
_entity.id
_entity.type
_entity.pdbx_description
1 polymer ?
#
loop_
_entity_poly.entity_id
_entity_poly.type
_entity_poly.pdbx_seq_one_letter_code
_entity_poly.pdbx_strand_id
1 'polypeptide(L)'
;MIDLAGKVQHFDFAWYLIDLMKKRNVEIPIKTFSILVRRYARAGLVAEAVHAFNRMEDYGSDLIFKLKQDMDENEVEPNVDTYRVLISLFCRIGHWNRAYKFFVEMIEEKCLKPIMPDDEMVLQQLRKAGQIKKPEEMVEKMVDRGFVTRLL
;
A
#
# COMPACT_ATOMS: atom_id res chain seq x y z
N MET A 1 13.30 14.14 -16.09
CA MET A 1 14.31 14.42 -15.05
C MET A 1 14.33 13.34 -13.97
N ILE A 2 13.21 13.00 -13.32
CA ILE A 2 13.15 11.93 -12.29
C ILE A 2 13.64 10.58 -12.82
N ASP A 3 13.22 10.16 -14.03
CA ASP A 3 13.71 8.91 -14.64
C ASP A 3 15.22 8.92 -14.91
N LEU A 4 15.75 10.05 -15.34
CA LEU A 4 17.19 10.21 -15.59
C LEU A 4 17.98 10.13 -14.27
N ALA A 5 17.51 10.82 -13.22
CA ALA A 5 18.09 10.75 -11.89
C ALA A 5 18.11 9.32 -11.35
N GLY A 6 17.00 8.58 -11.49
CA GLY A 6 16.94 7.16 -11.12
C GLY A 6 17.85 6.28 -11.99
N LYS A 7 18.03 6.59 -13.28
CA LYS A 7 18.94 5.85 -14.18
C LYS A 7 20.41 5.99 -13.78
N VAL A 8 20.80 7.16 -13.28
CA VAL A 8 22.15 7.41 -12.73
C VAL A 8 22.25 7.17 -11.22
N GLN A 9 21.23 6.54 -10.62
CA GLN A 9 21.15 6.22 -9.19
C GLN A 9 21.26 7.43 -8.23
N HIS A 10 20.95 8.64 -8.72
CA HIS A 10 20.84 9.84 -7.89
C HIS A 10 19.45 9.92 -7.24
N PHE A 11 19.15 8.97 -6.36
CA PHE A 11 17.83 8.80 -5.78
C PHE A 11 17.43 9.96 -4.84
N ASP A 12 18.37 10.54 -4.10
CA ASP A 12 18.10 11.72 -3.26
C ASP A 12 17.63 12.91 -4.10
N PHE A 13 18.23 13.09 -5.28
CA PHE A 13 17.81 14.14 -6.21
C PHE A 13 16.44 13.84 -6.82
N ALA A 14 16.13 12.56 -7.11
CA ALA A 14 14.81 12.16 -7.55
C ALA A 14 13.74 12.49 -6.49
N TRP A 15 14.00 12.19 -5.21
CA TRP A 15 13.11 12.55 -4.11
C TRP A 15 12.97 14.05 -3.92
N TYR A 16 14.08 14.80 -3.98
CA TYR A 16 14.04 16.26 -3.93
C TYR A 16 13.11 16.86 -5.00
N LEU A 17 13.14 16.32 -6.23
CA LEU A 17 12.25 16.76 -7.30
C LEU A 17 10.77 16.44 -7.01
N ILE A 18 10.48 15.26 -6.45
CA ILE A 18 9.12 14.85 -6.08
C ILE A 18 8.59 15.74 -4.94
N ASP A 19 9.38 15.97 -3.90
CA ASP A 19 9.05 16.84 -2.77
C ASP A 19 8.83 18.29 -3.25
N LEU A 20 9.64 18.76 -4.21
CA LEU A 20 9.48 20.07 -4.83
C LEU A 20 8.19 20.18 -5.66
N MET A 21 7.82 19.14 -6.40
CA MET A 21 6.55 19.10 -7.13
C MET A 21 5.36 19.21 -6.17
N LYS A 22 5.37 18.44 -5.08
CA LYS A 22 4.35 18.52 -4.02
C LYS A 22 4.28 19.93 -3.42
N LYS A 23 5.43 20.52 -3.05
CA LYS A 23 5.50 21.88 -2.47
C LYS A 23 4.95 22.96 -3.41
N ARG A 24 5.04 22.74 -4.73
CA ARG A 24 4.54 23.67 -5.75
C ARG A 24 3.11 23.36 -6.21
N ASN A 25 2.40 22.41 -5.57
CA ASN A 25 1.08 21.94 -6.01
C ASN A 25 1.06 21.47 -7.47
N VAL A 26 2.18 20.93 -7.96
CA VAL A 26 2.23 20.30 -9.27
C VAL A 26 1.73 18.87 -9.11
N GLU A 27 0.79 18.47 -9.96
CA GLU A 27 0.30 17.10 -10.00
C GLU A 27 1.48 16.12 -10.22
N ILE A 28 1.56 15.08 -9.39
CA ILE A 28 2.59 14.06 -9.50
C ILE A 28 2.00 12.85 -10.22
N PRO A 29 2.43 12.56 -11.47
CA PRO A 29 1.90 11.42 -12.22
C PRO A 29 2.30 10.10 -11.57
N ILE A 30 1.43 9.07 -11.66
CA ILE A 30 1.66 7.73 -11.08
C ILE A 30 2.96 7.10 -11.55
N LYS A 31 3.22 7.22 -12.86
CA LYS A 31 4.46 6.75 -13.48
C LYS A 31 5.73 7.24 -12.77
N THR A 32 5.67 8.35 -12.03
CA THR A 32 6.81 8.87 -11.25
C THR A 32 7.28 7.86 -10.21
N PHE A 33 6.34 7.30 -9.43
CA PHE A 33 6.67 6.29 -8.42
C PHE A 33 6.89 4.91 -9.05
N SER A 34 6.13 4.50 -10.08
CA SER A 34 6.42 3.27 -10.83
C SER A 34 7.84 3.27 -11.42
N ILE A 35 8.31 4.43 -11.92
CA ILE A 35 9.68 4.61 -12.38
C ILE A 35 10.64 4.45 -11.20
N LEU A 36 10.42 5.14 -10.09
CA LEU A 36 11.33 5.13 -8.95
C LEU A 36 11.47 3.73 -8.34
N VAL A 37 10.36 3.03 -8.12
CA VAL A 37 10.33 1.64 -7.64
C VAL A 37 11.09 0.71 -8.60
N ARG A 38 10.85 0.80 -9.91
CA ARG A 38 11.59 0.00 -10.91
C ARG A 38 13.08 0.33 -10.96
N ARG A 39 13.47 1.59 -10.75
CA ARG A 39 14.88 2.01 -10.73
C ARG A 39 15.61 1.48 -9.50
N TYR A 40 14.97 1.54 -8.32
CA TYR A 40 15.49 0.90 -7.11
C TYR A 40 15.60 -0.63 -7.27
N ALA A 41 14.57 -1.28 -7.79
CA ALA A 41 14.58 -2.73 -8.03
C ALA A 41 15.72 -3.15 -8.98
N ARG A 42 15.93 -2.41 -10.09
CA ARG A 42 17.05 -2.64 -11.02
C ARG A 42 18.43 -2.39 -10.43
N ALA A 43 18.52 -1.53 -9.40
CA ALA A 43 19.75 -1.27 -8.67
C ALA A 43 20.01 -2.30 -7.54
N GLY A 44 19.10 -3.27 -7.33
CA GLY A 44 19.18 -4.23 -6.22
C GLY A 44 18.82 -3.62 -4.86
N LEU A 45 18.33 -2.39 -4.84
CA LEU A 45 17.95 -1.62 -3.65
C LEU A 45 16.50 -1.95 -3.26
N VAL A 46 16.27 -3.18 -2.81
CA VAL A 46 14.93 -3.72 -2.53
C VAL A 46 14.26 -2.96 -1.38
N ALA A 47 15.00 -2.66 -0.32
CA ALA A 47 14.47 -1.94 0.84
C ALA A 47 14.01 -0.52 0.45
N GLU A 48 14.74 0.15 -0.42
CA GLU A 48 14.45 1.48 -0.92
C GLU A 48 13.29 1.47 -1.92
N ALA A 49 13.15 0.40 -2.72
CA ALA A 49 11.98 0.20 -3.58
C ALA A 49 10.69 0.10 -2.75
N VAL A 50 10.73 -0.69 -1.67
CA VAL A 50 9.62 -0.82 -0.72
C VAL A 50 9.38 0.51 0.00
N HIS A 51 10.43 1.19 0.45
CA HIS A 51 10.29 2.50 1.09
C HIS A 51 9.66 3.54 0.14
N ALA A 52 10.07 3.55 -1.13
CA ALA A 52 9.49 4.44 -2.15
C ALA A 52 8.01 4.16 -2.39
N PHE A 53 7.64 2.88 -2.37
CA PHE A 53 6.26 2.47 -2.43
C PHE A 53 5.48 2.94 -1.18
N ASN A 54 5.99 2.70 0.03
CA ASN A 54 5.31 3.10 1.27
C ASN A 54 5.13 4.62 1.38
N ARG A 55 6.13 5.39 0.95
CA ARG A 55 6.09 6.87 1.02
C ARG A 55 5.03 7.50 0.10
N MET A 56 4.42 6.74 -0.82
CA MET A 56 3.31 7.23 -1.64
C MET A 56 2.07 7.62 -0.82
N GLU A 57 1.90 7.05 0.37
CA GLU A 57 0.82 7.43 1.29
C GLU A 57 0.78 8.94 1.54
N ASP A 58 1.95 9.59 1.59
CA ASP A 58 2.06 11.02 1.82
C ASP A 58 1.59 11.88 0.64
N TYR A 59 1.31 11.28 -0.52
CA TYR A 59 0.99 11.97 -1.77
C TYR A 59 -0.46 11.77 -2.25
N GLY A 60 -1.25 10.99 -1.52
CA GLY A 60 -2.70 10.90 -1.71
C GLY A 60 -3.20 9.52 -2.16
N SER A 61 -4.46 9.24 -1.86
CA SER A 61 -5.06 7.92 -2.06
C SER A 61 -5.21 7.50 -3.52
N ASP A 62 -5.44 8.45 -4.42
CA ASP A 62 -5.68 8.17 -5.84
C ASP A 62 -4.42 7.66 -6.54
N LEU A 63 -3.25 8.06 -6.05
CA LEU A 63 -1.96 7.64 -6.58
C LEU A 63 -1.72 6.14 -6.33
N ILE A 64 -2.00 5.67 -5.12
CA ILE A 64 -1.76 4.27 -4.72
C ILE A 64 -2.75 3.33 -5.44
N PHE A 65 -3.99 3.76 -5.63
CA PHE A 65 -4.98 3.02 -6.43
C PHE A 65 -4.50 2.79 -7.86
N LYS A 66 -4.09 3.87 -8.51
CA LYS A 66 -3.67 3.82 -9.90
C LYS A 66 -2.36 3.04 -10.06
N LEU A 67 -1.51 2.98 -9.03
CA LEU A 67 -0.35 2.08 -9.04
C LEU A 67 -0.77 0.61 -8.93
N LYS A 68 -1.70 0.25 -8.05
CA LYS A 68 -2.22 -1.12 -8.01
C LYS A 68 -2.79 -1.52 -9.38
N GLN A 69 -3.51 -0.61 -10.03
CA GLN A 69 -4.01 -0.83 -11.39
C GLN A 69 -2.87 -1.00 -12.41
N ASP A 70 -1.84 -0.14 -12.38
CA ASP A 70 -0.64 -0.26 -13.23
C ASP A 70 0.07 -1.60 -12.99
N MET A 71 0.15 -2.07 -11.74
CA MET A 71 0.70 -3.39 -11.40
C MET A 71 -0.14 -4.52 -12.00
N ASP A 72 -1.47 -4.47 -11.84
CA ASP A 72 -2.40 -5.45 -12.43
C ASP A 72 -2.30 -5.46 -13.97
N GLU A 73 -2.22 -4.29 -14.62
CA GLU A 73 -2.07 -4.13 -16.09
C GLU A 73 -0.73 -4.62 -16.63
N ASN A 74 0.34 -4.55 -15.82
CA ASN A 74 1.67 -5.01 -16.19
C ASN A 74 2.00 -6.43 -15.64
N GLU A 75 0.98 -7.17 -15.18
CA GLU A 75 1.12 -8.53 -14.63
C GLU A 75 2.12 -8.62 -13.45
N VAL A 76 2.26 -7.54 -12.69
CA VAL A 76 3.07 -7.49 -11.47
C VAL A 76 2.17 -7.76 -10.28
N GLU A 77 2.34 -8.88 -9.60
CA GLU A 77 1.46 -9.23 -8.49
C GLU A 77 1.68 -8.34 -7.24
N PRO A 78 0.60 -7.73 -6.70
CA PRO A 78 0.61 -7.10 -5.38
C PRO A 78 1.01 -8.09 -4.29
N ASN A 79 1.94 -7.68 -3.43
CA ASN A 79 2.41 -8.47 -2.29
C ASN A 79 1.86 -7.92 -0.95
N VAL A 80 2.29 -8.53 0.16
CA VAL A 80 1.86 -8.14 1.52
C VAL A 80 2.10 -6.65 1.80
N ASP A 81 3.26 -6.12 1.43
CA ASP A 81 3.59 -4.70 1.62
C ASP A 81 2.67 -3.79 0.78
N THR A 82 2.29 -4.24 -0.42
CA THR A 82 1.35 -3.52 -1.30
C THR A 82 0.01 -3.31 -0.62
N TYR A 83 -0.56 -4.39 -0.08
CA TYR A 83 -1.81 -4.34 0.68
C TYR A 83 -1.68 -3.55 1.98
N ARG A 84 -0.56 -3.72 2.69
CA ARG A 84 -0.30 -2.99 3.95
C ARG A 84 -0.39 -1.48 3.76
N VAL A 85 0.25 -0.93 2.72
CA VAL A 85 0.19 0.52 2.44
C VAL A 85 -1.22 0.95 2.08
N LEU A 86 -1.91 0.20 1.22
CA LEU A 86 -3.30 0.49 0.84
C LEU A 86 -4.21 0.52 2.07
N ILE A 87 -4.15 -0.52 2.91
CA ILE A 87 -4.96 -0.66 4.11
C ILE A 87 -4.64 0.46 5.11
N SER A 88 -3.35 0.73 5.36
CA SER A 88 -2.91 1.79 6.29
C SER A 88 -3.40 3.16 5.88
N LEU A 89 -3.23 3.50 4.59
CA LEU A 89 -3.75 4.72 4.01
C LEU A 89 -5.26 4.86 4.29
N PHE A 90 -6.07 3.88 3.89
CA PHE A 90 -7.53 3.97 4.03
C PHE A 90 -8.00 4.01 5.48
N CYS A 91 -7.30 3.33 6.39
CA CYS A 91 -7.55 3.47 7.82
C CYS A 91 -7.25 4.89 8.30
N ARG A 92 -6.11 5.47 7.92
CA ARG A 92 -5.69 6.83 8.33
C ARG A 92 -6.63 7.93 7.83
N ILE A 93 -7.17 7.78 6.61
CA ILE A 93 -8.14 8.74 6.05
C ILE A 93 -9.60 8.41 6.40
N GLY A 94 -9.84 7.44 7.28
CA GLY A 94 -11.19 7.14 7.79
C GLY A 94 -12.08 6.29 6.87
N HIS A 95 -11.58 5.92 5.69
CA HIS A 95 -12.30 5.16 4.66
C HIS A 95 -12.31 3.65 4.95
N TRP A 96 -12.99 3.29 6.04
CA TRP A 96 -13.09 1.91 6.56
C TRP A 96 -13.55 0.88 5.52
N ASN A 97 -14.43 1.27 4.59
CA ASN A 97 -15.00 0.39 3.58
C ASN A 97 -13.95 -0.10 2.59
N ARG A 98 -13.02 0.78 2.19
CA ARG A 98 -11.90 0.46 1.30
C ARG A 98 -10.82 -0.34 2.03
N ALA A 99 -10.49 0.06 3.27
CA ALA A 99 -9.54 -0.68 4.10
C ALA A 99 -9.99 -2.15 4.26
N TYR A 100 -11.27 -2.37 4.59
CA TYR A 100 -11.84 -3.72 4.68
C TYR A 100 -11.82 -4.47 3.35
N LYS A 101 -12.17 -3.83 2.23
CA LYS A 101 -12.16 -4.49 0.92
C LYS A 101 -10.77 -5.00 0.55
N PHE A 102 -9.74 -4.17 0.73
CA PHE A 102 -8.36 -4.58 0.46
C PHE A 102 -7.86 -5.66 1.42
N PHE A 103 -8.28 -5.60 2.67
CA PHE A 103 -7.99 -6.65 3.64
C PHE A 103 -8.57 -8.01 3.22
N VAL A 104 -9.84 -8.01 2.80
CA VAL A 104 -10.51 -9.22 2.30
C VAL A 104 -9.86 -9.72 1.01
N GLU A 105 -9.56 -8.85 0.05
CA GLU A 105 -8.84 -9.21 -1.19
C GLU A 105 -7.49 -9.88 -0.89
N MET A 106 -6.71 -9.30 0.04
CA MET A 106 -5.42 -9.82 0.49
C MET A 106 -5.53 -11.26 1.01
N ILE A 107 -6.52 -11.54 1.85
CA ILE A 107 -6.68 -12.84 2.51
C ILE A 107 -7.35 -13.86 1.58
N GLU A 108 -8.44 -13.48 0.94
CA GLU A 108 -9.32 -14.44 0.26
C GLU A 108 -8.88 -14.72 -1.17
N GLU A 109 -8.46 -13.68 -1.88
CA GLU A 109 -8.11 -13.78 -3.31
C GLU A 109 -6.61 -14.04 -3.46
N LYS A 110 -5.77 -13.35 -2.69
CA LYS A 110 -4.30 -13.47 -2.79
C LYS A 110 -3.68 -14.46 -1.81
N CYS A 111 -4.45 -14.99 -0.85
CA CYS A 111 -3.96 -15.91 0.17
C CYS A 111 -2.74 -15.37 0.96
N LEU A 112 -2.65 -14.05 1.09
CA LEU A 112 -1.54 -13.38 1.77
C LEU A 112 -1.88 -13.20 3.25
N LYS A 113 -0.96 -13.63 4.12
CA LYS A 113 -1.12 -13.46 5.56
C LYS A 113 -0.82 -12.01 5.96
N PRO A 114 -1.74 -11.32 6.64
CA PRO A 114 -1.48 -10.00 7.20
C PRO A 114 -0.36 -10.02 8.24
N ILE A 115 0.38 -8.92 8.34
CA ILE A 115 1.42 -8.74 9.35
C ILE A 115 0.84 -7.90 10.49
N MET A 116 0.94 -8.36 11.73
CA MET A 116 0.57 -7.55 12.88
C MET A 116 1.42 -6.27 12.95
N PRO A 117 0.85 -5.07 13.20
CA PRO A 117 -0.51 -4.83 13.70
C PRO A 117 -1.56 -4.44 12.64
N ASP A 118 -1.37 -4.77 11.36
CA ASP A 118 -2.27 -4.33 10.27
C ASP A 118 -3.72 -4.80 10.48
N ASP A 119 -3.91 -6.01 11.01
CA ASP A 119 -5.23 -6.58 11.36
C ASP A 119 -5.97 -5.73 12.39
N GLU A 120 -5.28 -5.40 13.48
CA GLU A 120 -5.85 -4.64 14.60
C GLU A 120 -6.19 -3.22 14.15
N MET A 121 -5.39 -2.63 13.26
CA MET A 121 -5.67 -1.32 12.70
C MET A 121 -7.00 -1.30 11.92
N VAL A 122 -7.29 -2.34 11.13
CA VAL A 122 -8.57 -2.47 10.42
C VAL A 122 -9.72 -2.70 11.40
N LEU A 123 -9.55 -3.59 12.38
CA LEU A 123 -10.57 -3.87 13.41
C LEU A 123 -10.95 -2.61 14.19
N GLN A 124 -9.95 -1.82 14.63
CA GLN A 124 -10.19 -0.56 15.31
C GLN A 124 -10.95 0.43 14.43
N GLN A 125 -10.60 0.52 13.15
CA GLN A 125 -11.27 1.41 12.23
C GLN A 125 -12.73 1.00 11.97
N LEU A 126 -13.00 -0.29 11.86
CA LEU A 126 -14.36 -0.83 11.76
C LEU A 126 -15.20 -0.51 13.01
N ARG A 127 -14.63 -0.70 14.21
CA ARG A 127 -15.27 -0.35 15.48
C ARG A 127 -15.60 1.15 15.53
N LYS A 128 -14.65 2.02 15.18
CA LYS A 128 -14.85 3.49 15.11
C LYS A 128 -15.94 3.87 14.10
N ALA A 129 -16.05 3.15 12.99
CA ALA A 129 -17.08 3.35 11.98
C ALA A 129 -18.44 2.71 12.32
N GLY A 130 -18.61 2.17 13.54
CA GLY A 130 -19.85 1.54 13.99
C GLY A 130 -20.19 0.23 13.27
N GLN A 131 -19.20 -0.40 12.61
CA GLN A 131 -19.40 -1.68 11.93
C GLN A 131 -19.36 -2.81 12.96
N ILE A 132 -20.53 -3.35 13.31
CA ILE A 132 -20.66 -4.35 14.37
C ILE A 132 -20.31 -5.76 13.88
N LYS A 133 -20.79 -6.14 12.68
CA LYS A 133 -20.61 -7.51 12.14
C LYS A 133 -19.26 -7.74 11.47
N LYS A 134 -18.72 -6.71 10.80
CA LYS A 134 -17.49 -6.84 9.99
C LYS A 134 -16.24 -7.23 10.78
N PRO A 135 -16.03 -6.76 12.03
CA PRO A 135 -14.92 -7.24 12.85
C PRO A 135 -14.97 -8.75 13.09
N GLU A 136 -16.15 -9.30 13.35
CA GLU A 136 -16.33 -10.74 13.57
C GLU A 136 -16.10 -11.52 12.27
N GLU A 137 -16.69 -11.09 11.16
CA GLU A 137 -16.45 -11.68 9.83
C GLU A 137 -14.95 -11.66 9.46
N MET A 138 -14.26 -10.57 9.76
CA MET A 138 -12.83 -10.44 9.48
C MET A 138 -12.01 -11.48 10.24
N VAL A 139 -12.28 -11.64 11.54
CA VAL A 139 -11.60 -12.64 12.38
C VAL A 139 -11.94 -14.05 11.91
N GLU A 140 -13.20 -14.32 11.54
CA GLU A 140 -13.63 -15.61 11.00
C GLU A 140 -12.86 -15.97 9.71
N LYS A 141 -12.77 -15.03 8.75
CA LYS A 141 -11.97 -15.22 7.52
C LYS A 141 -10.50 -15.52 7.82
N MET A 142 -9.93 -14.87 8.83
CA MET A 142 -8.54 -15.13 9.24
C MET A 142 -8.36 -16.51 9.90
N VAL A 143 -9.36 -16.97 10.66
CA VAL A 143 -9.37 -18.31 11.27
C VAL A 143 -9.54 -19.39 10.21
N ASP A 144 -10.46 -19.22 9.26
CA ASP A 144 -10.72 -20.16 8.17
C ASP A 144 -9.49 -20.37 7.28
N ARG A 145 -8.67 -19.33 7.13
CA ARG A 145 -7.38 -19.38 6.42
C ARG A 145 -6.22 -19.88 7.27
N GLY A 146 -6.44 -20.17 8.55
CA GLY A 146 -5.41 -20.62 9.48
C GLY A 146 -4.37 -19.56 9.84
N PHE A 147 -4.68 -18.27 9.64
CA PHE A 147 -3.75 -17.18 9.93
C PHE A 147 -3.71 -16.82 11.42
N VAL A 148 -4.82 -17.05 12.12
CA VAL A 148 -4.99 -16.79 13.56
C VAL A 148 -5.69 -17.97 14.19
N THR A 149 -5.29 -18.33 15.42
CA THR A 149 -6.00 -19.31 16.23
C THR A 149 -6.96 -18.59 17.15
N ARG A 150 -8.21 -19.03 17.22
CA ARG A 150 -9.13 -18.56 18.27
C ARG A 150 -8.56 -19.00 19.61
N LEU A 151 -8.05 -18.07 20.40
CA LEU A 151 -7.75 -18.34 21.81
C LEU A 151 -9.10 -18.57 22.51
N LEU A 152 -9.29 -19.80 22.98
CA LEU A 152 -10.45 -20.22 23.77
C LEU A 152 -10.48 -19.52 25.13
#